data_AF-A0A937XCN7-F1
#
_entry.id   AF-A0A937XCN7-F1
#
_cell.length_a   1.000
_cell.length_b   1.000
_cell.length_c   1.000
_cell.angle_alpha   90.00
_cell.angle_beta   90.00
_cell.angle_gamma   90.00
#
_symmetry.space_group_name_H-M   'P 1'
#
loop_
_entity.id
_entity.type
_entity.pdbx_description
1 polymer ?
#
loop_
_entity_poly.entity_id
_entity_poly.type
_entity_poly.pdbx_seq_one_letter_code
_entity_poly.pdbx_strand_id
1 'polypeptide(L)'
;MSSDPGALIEYRDEGGFHDAFRTDLLGLKREGIILSPFLRSARASEYYPLLGDLVRRQARIIVFTRPDRESAGEGRQEHARVTASLRGIGVDLRHRPGMHEKLAVLDRTILWHGSLNILSHGSSTESMLRLADPDLITRMLDDLRLDVASGEGRGGAASDPASDPAADPAADAAHAQPPVLSPAPAADATRARTSAPTPAPIIAARSDPAGAGLVRELDPACHCPRCGSAMTVKHGAHTRLACPDAGCGFEFDPRLSRWLLGARGRGRSA
;
A
#
# COMPACT_ATOMS: atom_id res chain seq x y z
N MET A 1 8.36 -0.23 18.92
CA MET A 1 6.93 -0.16 19.31
C MET A 1 6.31 -1.49 18.93
N SER A 2 5.79 -2.21 19.93
CA SER A 2 5.22 -3.55 19.74
C SER A 2 3.94 -3.45 18.93
N SER A 3 3.86 -4.15 17.80
CA SER A 3 2.62 -4.42 17.10
C SER A 3 1.70 -5.22 18.05
N ASP A 4 0.45 -4.79 18.19
CA ASP A 4 -0.57 -5.56 18.92
C ASP A 4 -1.05 -6.69 18.01
N PRO A 5 -0.79 -7.97 18.33
CA PRO A 5 -1.18 -9.09 17.48
C PRO A 5 -2.72 -9.25 17.35
N GLY A 6 -3.53 -8.49 18.09
CA GLY A 6 -4.98 -8.44 17.96
C GLY A 6 -5.55 -7.29 17.12
N ALA A 7 -4.73 -6.33 16.68
CA ALA A 7 -5.22 -5.19 15.91
C ALA A 7 -5.52 -5.58 14.45
N LEU A 8 -6.81 -5.53 14.07
CA LEU A 8 -7.26 -5.81 12.70
C LEU A 8 -6.70 -4.81 11.68
N ILE A 9 -6.47 -3.56 12.10
CA ILE A 9 -5.95 -2.47 11.28
C ILE A 9 -4.87 -1.71 12.05
N GLU A 10 -3.68 -1.58 11.48
CA GLU A 10 -2.57 -0.81 12.04
C GLU A 10 -2.16 0.33 11.10
N TYR A 11 -1.88 1.51 11.66
CA TYR A 11 -1.32 2.63 10.92
C TYR A 11 0.22 2.64 10.98
N ARG A 12 0.86 2.89 9.84
CA ARG A 12 2.30 3.18 9.72
C ARG A 12 2.52 4.41 8.85
N ASP A 13 3.38 5.31 9.33
CA ASP A 13 3.94 6.39 8.53
C ASP A 13 5.07 5.88 7.62
N GLU A 14 5.67 6.79 6.85
CA GLU A 14 6.77 6.47 5.94
C GLU A 14 8.02 5.93 6.65
N GLY A 15 8.24 6.29 7.92
CA GLY A 15 9.38 5.87 8.72
C GLY A 15 9.24 4.44 9.24
N GLY A 16 8.04 4.05 9.67
CA GLY A 16 7.76 2.72 10.21
C GLY A 16 7.31 1.69 9.17
N PHE A 17 6.83 2.12 8.00
CA PHE A 17 6.26 1.22 7.00
C PHE A 17 7.28 0.21 6.48
N HIS A 18 8.46 0.65 6.05
CA HIS A 18 9.40 -0.20 5.33
C HIS A 18 9.91 -1.37 6.18
N ASP A 19 10.18 -1.14 7.46
CA ASP A 19 10.63 -2.19 8.38
C ASP A 19 9.51 -3.18 8.72
N ALA A 20 8.29 -2.68 8.94
CA ALA A 20 7.13 -3.52 9.17
C ALA A 20 6.81 -4.38 7.94
N PHE A 21 6.85 -3.79 6.74
CA PHE A 21 6.59 -4.51 5.49
C PHE A 21 7.67 -5.57 5.19
N ARG A 22 8.95 -5.28 5.44
CA ARG A 22 10.02 -6.29 5.35
C ARG A 22 9.79 -7.44 6.33
N THR A 23 9.33 -7.14 7.55
CA THR A 23 9.01 -8.16 8.54
C THR A 23 7.89 -9.08 8.06
N ASP A 24 6.80 -8.51 7.53
CA ASP A 24 5.71 -9.33 6.95
C ASP A 24 6.19 -10.14 5.73
N LEU A 25 7.03 -9.57 4.87
CA LEU A 25 7.62 -10.28 3.73
C LEU A 25 8.52 -11.47 4.15
N LEU A 26 9.24 -11.39 5.27
CA LEU A 26 9.98 -12.54 5.80
C LEU A 26 9.06 -13.70 6.18
N GLY A 27 7.85 -13.37 6.64
CA GLY A 27 6.78 -14.31 6.97
C GLY A 27 6.12 -14.97 5.74
N LEU A 28 6.17 -14.33 4.57
CA LEU A 28 5.49 -14.76 3.35
C LEU A 28 5.85 -16.21 2.94
N LYS A 29 4.82 -17.00 2.61
CA LYS A 29 4.94 -18.43 2.28
C LYS A 29 4.58 -18.77 0.84
N ARG A 30 3.53 -18.17 0.28
CA ARG A 30 2.92 -18.62 -0.98
C ARG A 30 2.89 -17.55 -2.04
N GLU A 31 2.35 -16.37 -1.74
CA GLU A 31 2.07 -15.36 -2.76
C GLU A 31 2.12 -13.93 -2.21
N GLY A 32 2.93 -13.09 -2.84
CA GLY A 32 2.99 -11.65 -2.58
C GLY A 32 2.59 -10.88 -3.84
N ILE A 33 1.55 -10.05 -3.75
CA ILE A 33 1.11 -9.14 -4.80
C ILE A 33 1.49 -7.73 -4.39
N ILE A 34 2.23 -6.98 -5.20
CA ILE A 34 2.64 -5.61 -4.93
C ILE A 34 2.19 -4.71 -6.08
N LEU A 35 1.42 -3.67 -5.79
CA LEU A 35 1.05 -2.62 -6.74
C LEU A 35 1.89 -1.38 -6.43
N SER A 36 2.81 -1.04 -7.32
CA SER A 36 3.64 0.17 -7.23
C SER A 36 3.61 0.88 -8.58
N PRO A 37 2.76 1.91 -8.75
CA PRO A 37 2.60 2.64 -10.02
C PRO A 37 3.90 3.22 -10.57
N PHE A 38 4.80 3.59 -9.68
CA PHE A 38 6.11 4.14 -10.01
C PHE A 38 7.22 3.24 -9.46
N LEU A 39 8.40 3.34 -10.06
CA LEU A 39 9.60 2.57 -9.72
C LEU A 39 10.79 3.52 -9.63
N ARG A 40 11.63 3.37 -8.59
CA ARG A 40 12.94 4.04 -8.48
C ARG A 40 13.98 3.04 -8.04
N SER A 41 15.16 3.09 -8.64
CA SER A 41 16.25 2.14 -8.38
C SER A 41 16.70 2.20 -6.92
N ALA A 42 16.80 3.41 -6.36
CA ALA A 42 17.20 3.63 -4.98
C ALA A 42 16.35 2.82 -4.00
N ARG A 43 15.01 2.86 -4.15
CA ARG A 43 14.10 2.14 -3.25
C ARG A 43 13.91 0.67 -3.64
N ALA A 44 13.74 0.37 -4.93
CA ALA A 44 13.48 -0.99 -5.38
C ALA A 44 14.64 -1.94 -5.03
N SER A 45 15.89 -1.46 -5.15
CA SER A 45 17.07 -2.27 -4.86
C SER A 45 17.15 -2.78 -3.42
N GLU A 46 16.58 -2.05 -2.47
CA GLU A 46 16.52 -2.47 -1.06
C GLU A 46 15.66 -3.73 -0.86
N TYR A 47 14.76 -4.05 -1.79
CA TYR A 47 13.91 -5.24 -1.73
C TYR A 47 14.47 -6.42 -2.52
N TYR A 48 15.43 -6.22 -3.42
CA TYR A 48 15.92 -7.28 -4.30
C TYR A 48 16.40 -8.53 -3.56
N PRO A 49 17.21 -8.45 -2.49
CA PRO A 49 17.64 -9.64 -1.77
C PRO A 49 16.46 -10.42 -1.18
N LEU A 50 15.54 -9.72 -0.52
CA LEU A 50 14.38 -10.33 0.14
C LEU A 50 13.41 -10.96 -0.87
N LEU A 51 13.13 -10.28 -1.99
CA LEU A 51 12.28 -10.83 -3.05
C LEU A 51 12.94 -12.03 -3.72
N GLY A 52 14.26 -12.00 -3.95
CA GLY A 52 15.00 -13.14 -4.48
C GLY A 52 14.96 -14.34 -3.56
N ASP A 53 15.10 -14.13 -2.25
CA ASP A 53 14.98 -15.19 -1.25
C ASP A 53 13.58 -15.80 -1.22
N LEU A 54 12.54 -14.99 -1.42
CA LEU A 54 11.16 -15.46 -1.52
C LEU A 54 10.93 -16.30 -2.78
N VAL A 55 11.41 -15.82 -3.94
CA VAL A 55 11.31 -16.58 -5.20
C VAL A 55 12.07 -17.90 -5.11
N ARG A 56 13.28 -17.92 -4.53
CA ARG A 56 14.05 -19.16 -4.32
C ARG A 56 13.30 -20.15 -3.42
N ARG A 57 12.56 -19.66 -2.43
CA ARG A 57 11.64 -20.44 -1.58
C ARG A 57 10.33 -20.83 -2.26
N GLN A 58 10.21 -20.63 -3.58
CA GLN A 58 9.04 -20.94 -4.40
C GLN A 58 7.79 -20.10 -4.06
N ALA A 59 7.94 -18.96 -3.37
CA ALA A 59 6.84 -18.02 -3.22
C ALA A 59 6.62 -17.25 -4.54
N ARG A 60 5.37 -17.13 -4.96
CA ARG A 60 4.99 -16.36 -6.15
C ARG A 60 4.97 -14.87 -5.83
N ILE A 61 5.91 -14.11 -6.38
CA ILE A 61 5.93 -12.65 -6.25
C ILE A 61 5.41 -12.04 -7.53
N ILE A 62 4.33 -11.27 -7.44
CA ILE A 62 3.72 -10.55 -8.55
C ILE A 62 3.84 -9.06 -8.29
N VAL A 63 4.43 -8.32 -9.22
CA VAL A 63 4.52 -6.86 -9.13
C VAL A 63 3.75 -6.25 -10.29
N PHE A 64 2.76 -5.43 -9.97
CA PHE A 64 2.06 -4.58 -10.93
C PHE A 64 2.68 -3.18 -10.92
N THR A 65 3.06 -2.69 -12.11
CA THR A 65 3.56 -1.33 -12.32
C THR A 65 2.90 -0.68 -13.54
N ARG A 66 2.95 0.64 -13.65
CA ARG A 66 2.52 1.32 -14.88
C ARG A 66 3.50 0.98 -16.01
N PRO A 67 3.08 0.96 -17.28
CA PRO A 67 3.98 0.88 -18.41
C PRO A 67 5.05 1.99 -18.40
N ASP A 68 6.26 1.66 -18.83
CA ASP A 68 7.40 2.58 -18.97
C ASP A 68 7.10 3.79 -19.88
N ARG A 69 6.26 3.62 -20.91
CA ARG A 69 5.78 4.69 -21.80
C ARG A 69 5.03 5.80 -21.07
N GLU A 70 4.48 5.51 -19.89
CA GLU A 70 3.85 6.51 -19.01
C GLU A 70 4.86 7.28 -18.15
N SER A 71 6.14 6.92 -18.24
CA SER A 71 7.29 7.66 -17.71
C SER A 71 7.98 8.45 -18.82
N ALA A 72 8.53 9.60 -18.47
CA ALA A 72 9.23 10.50 -19.40
C ALA A 72 10.71 10.65 -19.01
N GLY A 73 11.56 10.91 -20.02
CA GLY A 73 12.98 11.17 -19.85
C GLY A 73 13.72 10.08 -19.08
N GLU A 74 14.59 10.49 -18.15
CA GLU A 74 15.39 9.61 -17.29
C GLU A 74 14.53 8.62 -16.49
N GLY A 75 13.30 9.00 -16.13
CA GLY A 75 12.36 8.14 -15.41
C GLY A 75 11.99 6.87 -16.20
N ARG A 76 11.99 6.93 -17.54
CA ARG A 76 11.75 5.74 -18.38
C ARG A 76 12.93 4.78 -18.33
N GLN A 77 14.15 5.29 -18.41
CA GLN A 77 15.35 4.45 -18.36
C GLN A 77 15.49 3.78 -16.99
N GLU A 78 15.20 4.52 -15.92
CA GLU A 78 15.17 3.98 -14.58
C GLU A 78 14.08 2.90 -14.41
N HIS A 79 12.87 3.16 -14.90
CA HIS A 79 11.79 2.17 -14.88
C HIS A 79 12.18 0.88 -15.59
N ALA A 80 12.78 0.97 -16.78
CA ALA A 80 13.26 -0.18 -17.53
C ALA A 80 14.32 -0.98 -16.76
N ARG A 81 15.27 -0.30 -16.10
CA ARG A 81 16.30 -0.96 -15.26
C ARG A 81 15.69 -1.71 -14.07
N VAL A 82 14.75 -1.10 -13.36
CA VAL A 82 14.08 -1.74 -12.22
C VAL A 82 13.24 -2.93 -12.68
N THR A 83 12.48 -2.76 -13.76
CA THR A 83 11.70 -3.83 -14.41
C THR A 83 12.58 -5.01 -14.80
N ALA A 84 13.71 -4.76 -15.46
CA ALA A 84 14.66 -5.81 -15.82
C ALA A 84 15.25 -6.52 -14.60
N SER A 85 15.59 -5.76 -13.55
CA SER A 85 16.14 -6.32 -12.30
C SER A 85 15.12 -7.22 -11.59
N LEU A 86 13.87 -6.78 -11.44
CA LEU A 86 12.81 -7.56 -10.82
C LEU A 86 12.56 -8.88 -11.59
N ARG A 87 12.47 -8.79 -12.92
CA ARG A 87 12.33 -9.99 -13.77
C ARG A 87 13.53 -10.93 -13.65
N GLY A 88 14.75 -10.39 -13.61
CA GLY A 88 15.98 -11.17 -13.44
C GLY A 88 16.04 -11.93 -12.12
N ILE A 89 15.36 -11.44 -11.08
CA ILE A 89 15.21 -12.11 -9.78
C ILE A 89 14.10 -13.18 -9.80
N GLY A 90 13.28 -13.23 -10.85
CA GLY A 90 12.17 -14.18 -11.02
C GLY A 90 10.82 -13.66 -10.53
N VAL A 91 10.66 -12.35 -10.38
CA VAL A 91 9.37 -11.71 -10.09
C VAL A 91 8.47 -11.70 -11.34
N ASP A 92 7.20 -12.08 -11.19
CA ASP A 92 6.14 -11.97 -12.20
C ASP A 92 5.72 -10.48 -12.32
N LEU A 93 6.40 -9.76 -13.21
CA LEU A 93 6.14 -8.34 -13.44
C LEU A 93 5.05 -8.12 -14.50
N ARG A 94 3.99 -7.40 -14.13
CA ARG A 94 2.84 -7.10 -14.98
C ARG A 94 2.60 -5.60 -15.12
N HIS A 95 2.29 -5.17 -16.33
CA HIS A 95 1.94 -3.78 -16.59
C HIS A 95 0.43 -3.55 -16.45
N ARG A 96 0.04 -2.50 -15.72
CA ARG A 96 -1.35 -2.04 -15.57
C ARG A 96 -1.45 -0.54 -15.92
N PRO A 97 -1.90 -0.19 -17.13
CA PRO A 97 -2.04 1.21 -17.54
C PRO A 97 -2.99 1.99 -16.64
N GLY A 98 -2.66 3.25 -16.35
CA GLY A 98 -3.52 4.15 -15.54
C GLY A 98 -3.76 3.73 -14.10
N MET A 99 -3.00 2.76 -13.58
CA MET A 99 -3.05 2.34 -12.19
C MET A 99 -2.51 3.43 -11.26
N HIS A 100 -3.19 3.63 -10.13
CA HIS A 100 -2.78 4.57 -9.07
C HIS A 100 -2.77 3.93 -7.68
N GLU A 101 -3.28 2.72 -7.58
CA GLU A 101 -3.35 1.92 -6.37
C GLU A 101 -1.93 1.60 -5.88
N LYS A 102 -1.71 1.81 -4.58
CA LYS A 102 -0.45 1.50 -3.90
C LYS A 102 -0.79 0.60 -2.74
N LEU A 103 -0.56 -0.69 -2.95
CA LEU A 103 -0.94 -1.71 -1.98
C LEU A 103 -0.06 -2.94 -2.14
N ALA A 104 -0.04 -3.78 -1.12
CA ALA A 104 0.50 -5.12 -1.20
C ALA A 104 -0.43 -6.12 -0.50
N VAL A 105 -0.57 -7.31 -1.06
CA VAL A 105 -1.30 -8.42 -0.44
C VAL A 105 -0.34 -9.58 -0.26
N LEU A 106 -0.25 -10.10 0.97
CA LEU A 106 0.66 -11.17 1.34
C LEU A 106 -0.16 -12.37 1.83
N ASP A 107 -0.03 -13.51 1.16
CA ASP A 107 -0.71 -14.77 1.41
C ASP A 107 -2.24 -14.66 1.57
N ARG A 108 -2.86 -13.60 1.03
CA ARG A 108 -4.28 -13.23 1.24
C ARG A 108 -4.67 -13.09 2.71
N THR A 109 -3.71 -12.86 3.60
CA THR A 109 -3.92 -12.70 5.04
C THR A 109 -3.54 -11.32 5.55
N ILE A 110 -2.62 -10.64 4.85
CA ILE A 110 -2.19 -9.28 5.16
C ILE A 110 -2.38 -8.40 3.94
N LEU A 111 -2.99 -7.24 4.14
CA LEU A 111 -3.08 -6.16 3.15
C LEU A 111 -2.35 -4.93 3.68
N TRP A 112 -1.46 -4.39 2.88
CA TRP A 112 -0.92 -3.04 3.03
C TRP A 112 -1.62 -2.13 2.04
N HIS A 113 -2.22 -1.02 2.49
CA HIS A 113 -2.93 -0.08 1.64
C HIS A 113 -2.65 1.37 2.04
N GLY A 114 -2.36 2.25 1.09
CA GLY A 114 -2.20 3.67 1.40
C GLY A 114 -1.67 4.53 0.26
N SER A 115 -0.97 5.60 0.63
CA SER A 115 -0.50 6.63 -0.29
C SER A 115 0.96 6.46 -0.72
N LEU A 116 1.71 5.60 -0.02
CA LEU A 116 3.14 5.34 -0.23
C LEU A 116 3.38 4.39 -1.42
N ASN A 117 4.26 4.77 -2.37
CA ASN A 117 4.68 3.88 -3.46
C ASN A 117 5.81 2.94 -2.99
N ILE A 118 5.50 1.66 -2.79
CA ILE A 118 6.38 0.70 -2.12
C ILE A 118 7.78 0.63 -2.77
N LEU A 119 7.86 0.65 -4.11
CA LEU A 119 9.10 0.50 -4.87
C LEU A 119 9.67 1.82 -5.40
N SER A 120 9.15 2.96 -4.96
CA SER A 120 9.61 4.27 -5.45
C SER A 120 9.53 5.41 -4.43
N HIS A 121 9.13 5.13 -3.19
CA HIS A 121 9.03 6.16 -2.17
C HIS A 121 10.42 6.77 -1.90
N GLY A 122 10.45 8.10 -1.72
CA GLY A 122 11.65 8.88 -1.44
C GLY A 122 11.59 9.46 -0.04
N SER A 123 11.24 10.75 0.03
CA SER A 123 11.14 11.55 1.27
C SER A 123 9.80 12.27 1.42
N SER A 124 8.74 11.80 0.74
CA SER A 124 7.41 12.39 0.89
C SER A 124 6.74 11.88 2.16
N THR A 125 5.95 12.73 2.80
CA THR A 125 5.11 12.31 3.92
C THR A 125 3.98 11.44 3.39
N GLU A 126 3.95 10.18 3.78
CA GLU A 126 3.04 9.16 3.24
C GLU A 126 2.65 8.20 4.35
N SER A 127 1.58 7.43 4.15
CA SER A 127 1.23 6.41 5.13
C SER A 127 0.63 5.18 4.48
N MET A 128 0.68 4.09 5.24
CA MET A 128 0.12 2.81 4.88
C MET A 128 -0.64 2.23 6.08
N LEU A 129 -1.73 1.56 5.78
CA LEU A 129 -2.52 0.76 6.71
C LEU A 129 -2.18 -0.70 6.47
N ARG A 130 -1.91 -1.43 7.55
CA ARG A 130 -1.80 -2.89 7.55
C ARG A 130 -3.14 -3.45 8.03
N LEU A 131 -3.73 -4.35 7.28
CA LEU A 131 -4.99 -5.00 7.61
C LEU A 131 -4.80 -6.51 7.66
N ALA A 132 -5.40 -7.17 8.64
CA ALA A 132 -5.32 -8.62 8.86
C ALA A 132 -6.72 -9.27 8.84
N ASP A 133 -7.47 -9.03 7.76
CA ASP A 133 -8.85 -9.52 7.57
C ASP A 133 -8.97 -10.27 6.22
N PRO A 134 -8.91 -11.62 6.20
CA PRO A 134 -8.98 -12.40 4.97
C PRO A 134 -10.26 -12.18 4.13
N ASP A 135 -11.40 -11.91 4.76
CA ASP A 135 -12.69 -11.73 4.06
C ASP A 135 -12.75 -10.35 3.39
N LEU A 136 -12.23 -9.32 4.06
CA LEU A 136 -12.03 -8.01 3.45
C LEU A 136 -11.02 -8.07 2.29
N ILE A 137 -9.90 -8.77 2.50
CA ILE A 137 -8.83 -8.90 1.50
C ILE A 137 -9.34 -9.61 0.25
N THR A 138 -10.11 -10.69 0.43
CA THR A 138 -10.74 -11.41 -0.69
C THR A 138 -11.65 -10.48 -1.49
N ARG A 139 -12.58 -9.79 -0.83
CA ARG A 139 -13.47 -8.81 -1.50
C ARG A 139 -12.70 -7.71 -2.23
N MET A 140 -11.58 -7.26 -1.66
CA MET A 140 -10.72 -6.25 -2.28
C MET A 140 -10.03 -6.78 -3.54
N LEU A 141 -9.51 -8.00 -3.50
CA LEU A 141 -8.88 -8.65 -4.65
C LEU A 141 -9.86 -8.80 -5.81
N ASP A 142 -11.09 -9.25 -5.53
CA ASP A 142 -12.19 -9.35 -6.50
C ASP A 142 -12.47 -7.98 -7.14
N ASP A 143 -12.69 -6.95 -6.30
CA ASP A 143 -13.03 -5.58 -6.74
C ASP A 143 -11.93 -4.98 -7.62
N LEU A 144 -10.66 -5.25 -7.30
CA LEU A 144 -9.51 -4.77 -8.05
C LEU A 144 -9.13 -5.65 -9.25
N ARG A 145 -9.82 -6.80 -9.41
CA ARG A 145 -9.54 -7.85 -10.40
C ARG A 145 -8.09 -8.34 -10.32
N LEU A 146 -7.62 -8.52 -9.09
CA LEU A 146 -6.30 -9.05 -8.78
C LEU A 146 -6.32 -10.57 -8.55
N ASP A 147 -7.48 -11.22 -8.71
CA ASP A 147 -7.59 -12.67 -8.66
C ASP A 147 -6.78 -13.34 -9.76
N VAL A 148 -5.56 -13.67 -9.38
CA VAL A 148 -4.75 -14.67 -10.04
C VAL A 148 -5.29 -16.03 -9.63
N ALA A 149 -6.36 -16.46 -10.31
CA ALA A 149 -6.64 -17.88 -10.39
C ALA A 149 -5.37 -18.58 -10.89
N SER A 150 -4.98 -19.65 -10.20
CA SER A 150 -3.92 -20.56 -10.61
C SER A 150 -4.32 -21.22 -11.94
N GLY A 151 -4.05 -20.54 -13.05
CA GLY A 151 -4.25 -21.02 -14.41
C GLY A 151 -2.92 -21.43 -15.00
N GLU A 152 -2.74 -22.73 -15.15
CA GLU A 152 -1.71 -23.37 -15.95
C GLU A 152 -1.66 -22.79 -17.37
N GLY A 153 -0.44 -22.69 -17.91
CA GLY A 153 -0.11 -22.72 -19.34
C GLY A 153 -1.02 -21.99 -20.32
N ARG A 154 -0.68 -20.74 -20.63
CA ARG A 154 -0.59 -20.31 -22.03
C ARG A 154 0.68 -19.51 -22.23
N GLY A 155 1.67 -20.17 -22.81
CA GLY A 155 2.73 -19.51 -23.54
C GLY A 155 2.09 -18.60 -24.58
N GLY A 156 2.26 -17.30 -24.37
CA GLY A 156 2.04 -16.28 -25.37
C GLY A 156 3.30 -15.43 -25.34
N ALA A 157 4.25 -15.77 -26.19
CA ALA A 157 5.28 -14.83 -26.60
C ALA A 157 4.55 -13.63 -27.23
N ALA A 158 4.27 -12.61 -26.42
CA ALA A 158 4.17 -11.26 -26.94
C ALA A 158 5.61 -10.84 -27.20
N SER A 159 6.03 -11.05 -28.44
CA SER A 159 7.24 -10.46 -28.99
C SER A 159 7.20 -8.96 -28.73
N ASP A 160 8.03 -8.47 -27.81
CA ASP A 160 8.51 -7.11 -27.90
C ASP A 160 9.21 -6.99 -29.26
N PRO A 161 8.82 -6.07 -30.16
CA PRO A 161 9.56 -5.89 -31.40
C PRO A 161 10.96 -5.40 -31.04
N ALA A 162 11.92 -6.27 -31.33
CA ALA A 162 13.35 -5.99 -31.32
C ALA A 162 13.62 -4.65 -32.02
N SER A 163 14.28 -3.75 -31.31
CA SER A 163 15.09 -2.71 -31.96
C SER A 163 16.50 -3.30 -32.05
N ASP A 164 16.85 -3.77 -33.24
CA ASP A 164 18.21 -4.22 -33.57
C ASP A 164 19.22 -3.05 -33.47
N PRO A 165 20.52 -3.36 -33.29
CA PRO A 165 21.55 -2.41 -32.90
C PRO A 165 22.19 -1.74 -34.11
N ALA A 166 22.43 -0.43 -34.03
CA ALA A 166 23.32 0.25 -34.95
C ALA A 166 24.23 1.23 -34.19
N ALA A 167 25.49 0.80 -34.09
CA ALA A 167 26.72 1.57 -34.21
C ALA A 167 26.90 2.88 -33.42
N ASP A 168 27.87 2.82 -32.51
CA ASP A 168 28.74 3.93 -32.08
C ASP A 168 29.36 4.65 -33.30
N PRO A 169 29.64 5.97 -33.21
CA PRO A 169 30.97 6.33 -32.73
C PRO A 169 31.04 7.58 -31.82
N ALA A 170 31.71 7.40 -30.68
CA ALA A 170 32.82 8.17 -30.10
C ALA A 170 32.82 9.73 -30.08
N ALA A 171 33.18 10.22 -28.88
CA ALA A 171 33.74 11.53 -28.50
C ALA A 171 32.74 12.71 -28.48
N ASP A 172 32.63 13.51 -27.42
CA ASP A 172 33.74 14.23 -26.79
C ASP A 172 33.43 14.66 -25.34
N ALA A 173 34.50 14.95 -24.60
CA ALA A 173 34.49 15.33 -23.19
C ALA A 173 33.97 16.76 -22.95
N ALA A 174 33.19 16.97 -21.88
CA ALA A 174 33.21 18.24 -21.16
C ALA A 174 32.78 18.08 -19.70
N HIS A 175 33.69 18.55 -18.85
CA HIS A 175 33.66 18.66 -17.40
C HIS A 175 32.56 19.64 -16.93
N ALA A 176 31.72 19.23 -15.98
CA ALA A 176 31.00 20.18 -15.13
C ALA A 176 30.65 19.53 -13.79
N GLN A 177 31.22 20.06 -12.71
CA GLN A 177 30.92 19.67 -11.34
C GLN A 177 29.47 20.03 -10.96
N PRO A 178 28.77 19.23 -10.14
CA PRO A 178 27.47 19.62 -9.60
C PRO A 178 27.61 20.66 -8.48
N PRO A 179 26.68 21.64 -8.36
CA PRO A 179 26.74 22.64 -7.31
C PRO A 179 26.32 22.06 -5.95
N VAL A 180 27.13 22.39 -4.95
CA VAL A 180 26.85 22.22 -3.53
C VAL A 180 25.66 23.09 -3.09
N LEU A 181 24.68 22.49 -2.40
CA LEU A 181 23.61 23.21 -1.71
C LEU A 181 23.73 22.95 -0.20
N SER A 182 24.02 24.02 0.54
CA SER A 182 24.05 24.07 2.00
C SER A 182 22.64 23.96 2.60
N PRO A 183 22.50 23.45 3.84
CA PRO A 183 21.20 23.16 4.46
C PRO A 183 20.53 24.41 5.04
N ALA A 184 19.19 24.43 4.98
CA ALA A 184 18.33 25.38 5.68
C ALA A 184 17.86 24.81 7.04
N PRO A 185 17.48 25.67 8.01
CA PRO A 185 17.71 25.42 9.44
C PRO A 185 16.62 24.62 10.15
N ALA A 186 17.01 23.99 11.26
CA ALA A 186 16.15 23.27 12.20
C ALA A 186 15.20 24.21 12.95
N ALA A 187 13.92 23.83 13.03
CA ALA A 187 12.94 24.49 13.87
C ALA A 187 12.76 23.71 15.18
N ASP A 188 12.96 24.44 16.27
CA ASP A 188 12.87 24.07 17.67
C ASP A 188 11.43 23.70 18.08
N ALA A 189 11.27 22.60 18.82
CA ALA A 189 10.00 22.11 19.34
C ALA A 189 9.99 22.25 20.86
N THR A 190 9.31 23.28 21.37
CA THR A 190 9.02 23.41 22.80
C THR A 190 7.57 23.86 23.03
N ARG A 191 6.95 23.27 24.09
CA ARG A 191 5.66 23.55 24.75
C ARG A 191 4.39 23.01 24.06
N ALA A 192 3.34 22.58 24.77
CA ALA A 192 3.08 22.36 26.19
C ALA A 192 1.89 21.39 26.30
N ARG A 193 1.86 20.56 27.34
CA ARG A 193 0.70 19.77 27.73
C ARG A 193 -0.35 20.68 28.35
N THR A 194 -1.59 20.63 27.86
CA THR A 194 -2.76 21.06 28.61
C THR A 194 -3.89 20.05 28.39
N SER A 195 -4.45 19.59 29.50
CA SER A 195 -5.54 18.63 29.61
C SER A 195 -6.85 19.36 29.95
N ALA A 196 -7.95 19.05 29.25
CA ALA A 196 -9.35 19.21 29.68
C ALA A 196 -10.31 18.70 28.59
N PRO A 197 -11.60 18.46 28.89
CA PRO A 197 -12.18 17.43 29.74
C PRO A 197 -12.87 16.32 28.91
N THR A 198 -13.00 15.13 29.49
CA THR A 198 -13.67 13.96 28.90
C THR A 198 -15.20 14.15 28.87
N PRO A 199 -15.89 14.07 27.71
CA PRO A 199 -17.31 13.77 27.69
C PRO A 199 -17.51 12.24 27.88
N ALA A 200 -18.45 11.89 28.75
CA ALA A 200 -18.70 10.53 29.24
C ALA A 200 -18.85 9.46 28.13
N PRO A 201 -18.46 8.20 28.39
CA PRO A 201 -18.75 7.10 27.49
C PRO A 201 -20.26 6.85 27.46
N ILE A 202 -20.83 6.62 26.28
CA ILE A 202 -22.12 5.93 26.19
C ILE A 202 -21.84 4.45 26.44
N ILE A 203 -21.66 4.09 27.70
CA ILE A 203 -21.91 2.74 28.21
C ILE A 203 -22.71 2.90 29.49
N ALA A 204 -23.99 2.58 29.44
CA ALA A 204 -24.77 2.24 30.62
C ALA A 204 -25.17 0.76 30.49
N ALA A 205 -24.65 -0.07 31.39
CA ALA A 205 -25.22 -1.38 31.74
C ALA A 205 -26.41 -1.11 32.71
N ARG A 206 -27.51 -1.88 32.77
CA ARG A 206 -27.66 -3.33 32.87
C ARG A 206 -29.12 -3.76 32.53
N SER A 207 -29.22 -5.03 32.12
CA SER A 207 -30.28 -6.05 32.30
C SER A 207 -31.76 -5.66 32.49
N ASP A 208 -32.63 -6.05 31.53
CA ASP A 208 -33.82 -6.87 31.79
C ASP A 208 -34.33 -7.54 30.49
N PRO A 209 -35.14 -8.62 30.58
CA PRO A 209 -35.39 -9.60 29.53
C PRO A 209 -36.51 -9.16 28.58
N ALA A 210 -36.57 -9.84 27.43
CA ALA A 210 -37.58 -9.71 26.39
C ALA A 210 -37.40 -8.52 25.43
N GLY A 211 -36.95 -8.86 24.22
CA GLY A 211 -37.39 -8.20 22.99
C GLY A 211 -36.79 -6.82 22.69
N ALA A 212 -35.52 -6.76 22.29
CA ALA A 212 -35.01 -5.69 21.43
C ALA A 212 -33.78 -6.20 20.65
N GLY A 213 -33.69 -5.81 19.39
CA GLY A 213 -32.79 -6.38 18.37
C GLY A 213 -31.31 -6.42 18.73
N LEU A 214 -30.60 -7.37 18.10
CA LEU A 214 -29.16 -7.54 18.20
C LEU A 214 -28.43 -6.19 18.05
N VAL A 215 -27.88 -5.69 19.15
CA VAL A 215 -26.83 -4.69 19.12
C VAL A 215 -25.61 -5.41 18.55
N ARG A 216 -25.37 -5.27 17.24
CA ARG A 216 -24.13 -5.74 16.62
C ARG A 216 -22.98 -4.94 17.22
N GLU A 217 -22.10 -5.64 17.92
CA GLU A 217 -20.77 -5.16 18.27
C GLU A 217 -20.14 -4.49 17.05
N LEU A 218 -19.71 -3.23 17.20
CA LEU A 218 -19.04 -2.51 16.12
C LEU A 218 -17.75 -3.26 15.79
N ASP A 219 -17.59 -3.62 14.52
CA ASP A 219 -16.39 -4.25 13.97
C ASP A 219 -15.12 -3.52 14.48
N PRO A 220 -14.06 -4.22 14.92
CA PRO A 220 -12.79 -3.59 15.31
C PRO A 220 -12.26 -2.58 14.28
N ALA A 221 -12.60 -2.75 12.99
CA ALA A 221 -12.30 -1.80 11.91
C ALA A 221 -12.96 -0.42 12.05
N CYS A 222 -13.95 -0.26 12.93
CA CYS A 222 -14.65 0.99 13.18
C CYS A 222 -13.97 1.87 14.24
N HIS A 223 -12.76 1.52 14.71
CA HIS A 223 -11.94 2.41 15.55
C HIS A 223 -10.80 3.04 14.74
N CYS A 224 -10.46 4.27 15.08
CA CYS A 224 -9.39 5.00 14.40
C CYS A 224 -8.04 4.31 14.71
N PRO A 225 -7.28 3.89 13.69
CA PRO A 225 -6.00 3.19 13.91
C PRO A 225 -4.88 4.10 14.45
N ARG A 226 -5.13 5.42 14.55
CA ARG A 226 -4.17 6.40 15.06
C ARG A 226 -4.39 6.76 16.53
N CYS A 227 -5.64 6.98 16.95
CA CYS A 227 -5.97 7.43 18.30
C CYS A 227 -6.94 6.52 19.06
N GLY A 228 -7.49 5.48 18.41
CA GLY A 228 -8.44 4.54 19.01
C GLY A 228 -9.88 5.04 19.11
N SER A 229 -10.18 6.29 18.74
CA SER A 229 -11.56 6.81 18.77
C SER A 229 -12.49 6.04 17.84
N ALA A 230 -13.73 5.78 18.28
CA ALA A 230 -14.76 5.23 17.41
C ALA A 230 -14.98 6.15 16.19
N MET A 231 -14.95 5.56 15.00
CA MET A 231 -15.05 6.28 13.74
C MET A 231 -16.50 6.61 13.39
N THR A 232 -16.66 7.66 12.58
CA THR A 232 -17.96 8.13 12.11
C THR A 232 -18.04 8.03 10.59
N VAL A 233 -19.23 7.80 10.06
CA VAL A 233 -19.47 7.82 8.62
C VAL A 233 -19.72 9.26 8.20
N LYS A 234 -18.85 9.80 7.34
CA LYS A 234 -19.08 11.07 6.65
C LYS A 234 -19.70 10.82 5.29
N HIS A 235 -20.86 11.44 5.06
CA HIS A 235 -21.53 11.46 3.76
C HIS A 235 -21.14 12.73 3.00
N GLY A 236 -20.55 12.57 1.82
CA GLY A 236 -20.21 13.64 0.89
C GLY A 236 -20.29 13.12 -0.55
N ALA A 237 -19.45 13.63 -1.46
CA ALA A 237 -19.35 13.10 -2.82
C ALA A 237 -19.03 11.58 -2.82
N HIS A 238 -18.27 11.13 -1.82
CA HIS A 238 -18.03 9.72 -1.54
C HIS A 238 -18.17 9.46 -0.04
N THR A 239 -18.79 8.34 0.33
CA THR A 239 -18.86 7.87 1.72
C THR A 239 -17.47 7.54 2.23
N ARG A 240 -17.12 8.05 3.42
CA ARG A 240 -15.85 7.77 4.10
C ARG A 240 -16.06 7.50 5.57
N LEU A 241 -15.18 6.70 6.15
CA LEU A 241 -15.00 6.59 7.59
C LEU A 241 -13.98 7.64 8.02
N ALA A 242 -14.36 8.48 8.99
CA ALA A 242 -13.52 9.56 9.51
C ALA A 242 -13.47 9.55 11.04
N CYS A 243 -12.30 9.89 11.58
CA CYS A 243 -12.12 10.11 13.00
C CYS A 243 -12.84 11.39 13.44
N PRO A 244 -13.67 11.36 14.49
CA PRO A 244 -14.36 12.56 14.98
C PRO A 244 -13.43 13.48 15.80
N ASP A 245 -12.27 12.98 16.25
CA ASP A 245 -11.30 13.77 17.00
C ASP A 245 -10.64 14.82 16.10
N ALA A 246 -10.90 16.09 16.42
CA ALA A 246 -10.40 17.25 15.69
C ALA A 246 -8.87 17.33 15.66
N GLY A 247 -8.18 16.79 16.68
CA GLY A 247 -6.72 16.72 16.74
C GLY A 247 -6.12 15.59 15.91
N CYS A 248 -6.93 14.59 15.53
CA CYS A 248 -6.46 13.43 14.77
C CYS A 248 -6.58 13.64 13.27
N GLY A 249 -7.73 14.12 12.79
CA GLY A 249 -8.00 14.38 11.37
C GLY A 249 -7.89 13.16 10.43
N PHE A 250 -7.82 11.94 10.96
CA PHE A 250 -7.63 10.72 10.16
C PHE A 250 -8.91 10.36 9.40
N GLU A 251 -8.78 10.04 8.12
CA GLU A 251 -9.86 9.52 7.28
C GLU A 251 -9.36 8.31 6.48
N PHE A 252 -10.18 7.27 6.39
CA PHE A 252 -9.93 6.20 5.43
C PHE A 252 -10.21 6.70 4.01
N ASP A 253 -9.49 6.16 3.04
CA ASP A 253 -9.79 6.46 1.64
C ASP A 253 -11.22 5.97 1.29
N PRO A 254 -11.87 6.55 0.27
CA PRO A 254 -13.24 6.19 -0.06
C PRO A 254 -13.45 4.73 -0.50
N ARG A 255 -12.43 4.07 -1.06
CA ARG A 255 -12.54 2.66 -1.47
C ARG A 255 -12.41 1.74 -0.24
N LEU A 256 -11.41 1.94 0.62
CA LEU A 256 -11.32 1.15 1.85
C LEU A 256 -12.52 1.37 2.76
N SER A 257 -12.99 2.61 2.89
CA SER A 257 -14.22 2.92 3.63
C SER A 257 -15.41 2.09 3.13
N ARG A 258 -15.55 1.93 1.81
CA ARG A 258 -16.61 1.12 1.21
C ARG A 258 -16.46 -0.36 1.55
N TRP A 259 -15.24 -0.89 1.47
CA TRP A 259 -14.95 -2.28 1.79
C TRP A 259 -15.23 -2.60 3.27
N LEU A 260 -14.77 -1.73 4.18
CA LEU A 260 -14.99 -1.84 5.63
C LEU A 260 -16.47 -1.74 6.01
N LEU A 261 -17.24 -0.87 5.36
CA LEU A 261 -18.68 -0.75 5.57
C LEU A 261 -19.50 -1.91 4.97
N GLY A 262 -18.85 -2.88 4.31
CA GLY A 262 -19.55 -4.01 3.69
C GLY A 262 -20.42 -3.64 2.49
N ALA A 263 -20.31 -2.42 1.97
CA ALA A 263 -21.10 -1.97 0.83
C ALA A 263 -20.50 -2.55 -0.46
N ARG A 264 -21.08 -3.65 -0.98
CA ARG A 264 -20.78 -4.11 -2.34
C ARG A 264 -20.94 -2.93 -3.30
N GLY A 265 -19.93 -2.67 -4.13
CA GLY A 265 -20.05 -1.73 -5.24
C GLY A 265 -21.35 -2.01 -5.99
N ARG A 266 -22.13 -0.96 -6.27
CA ARG A 266 -23.42 -1.06 -6.96
C ARG A 266 -23.32 -2.05 -8.13
N GLY A 267 -24.16 -3.06 -8.07
CA GLY A 267 -24.24 -4.11 -9.08
C GLY A 267 -24.37 -3.50 -10.48
N ARG A 268 -23.72 -4.16 -11.43
CA ARG A 268 -24.13 -4.08 -12.83
C ARG A 268 -25.61 -4.46 -12.87
N SER A 269 -26.44 -3.56 -13.38
CA SER A 269 -27.77 -3.94 -13.85
C SER A 269 -27.63 -5.13 -14.79
N ALA A 270 -28.50 -6.11 -14.59
CA ALA A 270 -28.74 -7.23 -15.49
C ALA A 270 -29.00 -6.76 -16.92
#